data_AF-A0ABD6QFA0-F1
#
_entry.id   AF-A0ABD6QFA0-F1
#
_cell.length_a   1.000
_cell.length_b   1.000
_cell.length_c   1.000
_cell.angle_alpha   90.00
_cell.angle_beta   90.00
_cell.angle_gamma   90.00
#
_symmetry.space_group_name_H-M   'P 1'
#
loop_
_entity.id
_entity.type
_entity.pdbx_description
1 polymer ?
#
loop_
_entity_poly.entity_id
_entity_poly.type
_entity_poly.pdbx_seq_one_letter_code
_entity_poly.pdbx_strand_id
1 'polypeptide(L)'
;MVSIALTSVFAAGLLWASVIAGPVLPVARADVFHQVCPDAAAQLDAWLQRANDHNSRTGSVNAYDHAAVDVFNAEKVQLEADRSALMPRIDACNAAVAVLTPKDPSGLQLATPTAAQRLAIDNARRGIPAGYQPSSVRKGDRETMPKDAPERPLYEALRGDNSRNVPKDVRLAGAAAPPAGAPDPAYPGQKIGKTTAGDAKVAPDHIVPLAELIKLPGFLKLTSDQMYLLSQAPLNYRWMSWTANTAENSGSAARVLPEADRSWAGKQIRLQNETRNQLQDIINNLVKANGG
;
A
#
# COMPACT_ATOMS: atom_id res chain seq x y z
N MET A 1 -34.15 5.61 -71.97
CA MET A 1 -33.82 6.89 -71.30
C MET A 1 -33.54 6.58 -69.85
N VAL A 2 -32.37 7.00 -69.38
CA VAL A 2 -31.87 6.82 -68.02
C VAL A 2 -32.56 7.83 -67.10
N SER A 3 -33.08 7.38 -65.96
CA SER A 3 -33.23 8.23 -64.77
C SER A 3 -32.98 7.41 -63.51
N ILE A 4 -31.78 7.62 -62.98
CA ILE A 4 -31.34 7.27 -61.63
C ILE A 4 -31.82 8.40 -60.71
N ALA A 5 -32.43 8.07 -59.58
CA ALA A 5 -32.57 8.96 -58.43
C ALA A 5 -32.56 8.10 -57.16
N LEU A 6 -31.36 7.88 -56.61
CA LEU A 6 -30.88 8.50 -55.36
C LEU A 6 -31.73 8.13 -54.14
N THR A 7 -31.46 6.97 -53.57
CA THR A 7 -31.73 6.68 -52.16
C THR A 7 -30.75 7.47 -51.30
N SER A 8 -31.26 8.50 -50.63
CA SER A 8 -30.55 9.25 -49.60
C SER A 8 -30.21 8.33 -48.43
N VAL A 9 -29.00 7.78 -48.40
CA VAL A 9 -28.45 7.16 -47.20
C VAL A 9 -28.07 8.31 -46.26
N PHE A 10 -28.96 8.62 -45.32
CA PHE A 10 -28.61 9.41 -44.15
C PHE A 10 -27.57 8.61 -43.35
N ALA A 11 -26.28 8.89 -43.59
CA ALA A 11 -25.23 8.56 -42.65
C ALA A 11 -25.46 9.43 -41.40
N ALA A 12 -26.27 8.91 -40.48
CA ALA A 12 -26.40 9.47 -39.15
C ALA A 12 -25.04 9.30 -38.44
N GLY A 13 -24.18 10.29 -38.59
CA GLY A 13 -23.02 10.49 -37.74
C GLY A 13 -23.51 10.73 -36.32
N LEU A 14 -23.73 9.65 -35.59
CA LEU A 14 -23.99 9.66 -34.15
C LEU A 14 -22.70 10.12 -33.45
N LEU A 15 -22.53 11.45 -33.38
CA LEU A 15 -21.58 12.13 -32.52
C LEU A 15 -21.96 11.88 -31.06
N TRP A 16 -21.58 10.71 -30.54
CA TRP A 16 -21.57 10.45 -29.11
C TRP A 16 -20.35 11.15 -28.52
N ALA A 17 -20.50 12.45 -28.25
CA ALA A 17 -19.59 13.22 -27.40
C ALA A 17 -19.77 12.76 -25.95
N SER A 18 -19.26 11.56 -25.63
CA SER A 18 -19.01 11.19 -24.24
C SER A 18 -17.72 11.88 -23.83
N VAL A 19 -17.86 13.05 -23.20
CA VAL A 19 -16.73 13.70 -22.50
C VAL A 19 -16.20 12.67 -21.51
N ILE A 20 -15.01 12.13 -21.77
CA ILE A 20 -14.32 11.23 -20.85
C ILE A 20 -13.79 12.12 -19.72
N ALA A 21 -14.66 12.47 -18.78
CA ALA A 21 -14.27 13.09 -17.53
C ALA A 21 -13.55 12.03 -16.69
N GLY A 22 -12.22 12.00 -16.79
CA GLY A 22 -11.39 11.24 -15.87
C GLY A 22 -11.52 11.81 -14.45
N PRO A 23 -11.46 10.98 -13.40
CA PRO A 23 -11.47 11.48 -12.04
C PRO A 23 -10.23 12.34 -11.77
N VAL A 24 -10.43 13.59 -11.38
CA VAL A 24 -9.35 14.47 -10.91
C VAL A 24 -9.04 14.08 -9.46
N LEU A 25 -7.90 13.43 -9.23
CA LEU A 25 -7.42 13.15 -7.87
C LEU A 25 -6.84 14.44 -7.26
N PRO A 26 -7.06 14.73 -5.96
CA PRO A 26 -6.39 15.84 -5.30
C PRO A 26 -4.86 15.63 -5.31
N VAL A 27 -4.08 16.71 -5.46
CA VAL A 27 -2.61 16.69 -5.69
C VAL A 27 -1.85 15.79 -4.70
N ALA A 28 -2.10 15.94 -3.40
CA ALA A 28 -1.44 15.12 -2.37
C ALA A 28 -1.76 13.61 -2.48
N ARG A 29 -2.94 13.26 -3.03
CA ARG A 29 -3.32 11.86 -3.28
C ARG A 29 -2.71 11.33 -4.58
N ALA A 30 -2.51 12.20 -5.58
CA ALA A 30 -1.80 11.85 -6.80
C ALA A 30 -0.32 11.53 -6.49
N ASP A 31 0.34 12.33 -5.65
CA ASP A 31 1.74 12.09 -5.27
C ASP A 31 1.91 10.72 -4.58
N VAL A 32 1.03 10.39 -3.63
CA VAL A 32 1.05 9.08 -2.95
C VAL A 32 0.71 7.94 -3.90
N PHE A 33 -0.21 8.15 -4.86
CA PHE A 33 -0.54 7.16 -5.87
C PHE A 33 0.67 6.80 -6.73
N HIS A 34 1.41 7.80 -7.22
CA HIS A 34 2.64 7.59 -7.99
C HIS A 34 3.74 6.91 -7.16
N GLN A 35 3.83 7.22 -5.86
CA GLN A 35 4.77 6.58 -4.95
C GLN A 35 4.44 5.10 -4.71
N VAL A 36 3.17 4.77 -4.51
CA VAL A 36 2.72 3.41 -4.13
C VAL A 36 2.60 2.47 -5.34
N CYS A 37 2.17 3.00 -6.50
CA CYS A 37 1.96 2.23 -7.73
C CYS A 37 2.53 2.94 -8.97
N PRO A 38 3.86 3.10 -9.05
CA PRO A 38 4.48 3.87 -10.13
C PRO A 38 4.15 3.33 -11.53
N ASP A 39 4.11 2.00 -11.72
CA ASP A 39 3.80 1.40 -13.02
C ASP A 39 2.34 1.63 -13.44
N ALA A 40 1.40 1.53 -12.51
CA ALA A 40 -0.01 1.78 -12.78
C ALA A 40 -0.26 3.27 -13.07
N ALA A 41 0.46 4.16 -12.37
CA ALA A 41 0.46 5.60 -12.64
C ALA A 41 0.99 5.93 -14.03
N ALA A 42 2.16 5.41 -14.41
CA ALA A 42 2.72 5.63 -15.74
C ALA A 42 1.80 5.13 -16.86
N GLN A 43 1.11 4.00 -16.65
CA GLN A 43 0.13 3.47 -17.61
C GLN A 43 -1.12 4.35 -17.72
N LEU A 44 -1.59 4.91 -16.61
CA LEU A 44 -2.70 5.86 -16.60
C LEU A 44 -2.33 7.14 -17.33
N ASP A 45 -1.15 7.70 -17.06
CA ASP A 45 -0.65 8.91 -17.72
C ASP A 45 -0.52 8.69 -19.23
N ALA A 46 0.05 7.56 -19.65
CA ALA A 46 0.17 7.20 -21.06
C ALA A 46 -1.20 7.04 -21.74
N TRP A 47 -2.16 6.40 -21.07
CA TRP A 47 -3.52 6.26 -21.59
C TRP A 47 -4.24 7.61 -21.70
N LEU A 48 -4.13 8.46 -20.68
CA LEU A 48 -4.70 9.82 -20.68
C LEU A 48 -4.13 10.65 -21.83
N GLN A 49 -2.82 10.60 -22.06
CA GLN A 49 -2.18 11.29 -23.17
C GLN A 49 -2.74 10.80 -24.51
N ARG A 50 -2.81 9.47 -24.72
CA ARG A 50 -3.31 8.89 -25.98
C ARG A 50 -4.79 9.22 -26.21
N ALA A 51 -5.60 9.23 -25.15
CA ALA A 51 -7.01 9.64 -25.21
C ALA A 51 -7.16 11.13 -25.56
N ASN A 52 -6.32 12.00 -24.99
CA ASN A 52 -6.31 13.43 -25.32
C ASN A 52 -5.89 13.68 -26.78
N ASP A 53 -4.87 12.97 -27.26
CA ASP A 53 -4.39 13.05 -28.65
C ASP A 53 -5.41 12.52 -29.66
N HIS A 54 -6.20 11.51 -29.27
CA HIS A 54 -7.33 11.04 -30.05
C HIS A 54 -8.46 12.08 -30.08
N ASN A 55 -8.87 12.59 -28.92
CA ASN A 55 -9.96 13.57 -28.80
C ASN A 55 -9.64 14.89 -29.51
N SER A 56 -8.39 15.34 -29.50
CA SER A 56 -7.97 16.57 -30.18
C SER A 56 -8.07 16.49 -31.71
N ARG A 57 -8.06 15.27 -32.28
CA ARG A 57 -8.24 15.01 -33.72
C ARG A 57 -9.69 14.95 -34.17
N THR A 58 -10.67 14.93 -33.27
CA THR A 58 -12.10 14.76 -33.62
C THR A 58 -12.58 15.76 -34.68
N GLY A 59 -12.09 17.00 -34.65
CA GLY A 59 -12.47 18.04 -35.62
C GLY A 59 -11.66 18.06 -36.92
N SER A 60 -10.59 17.27 -37.03
CA SER A 60 -9.70 17.23 -38.20
C SER A 60 -9.87 15.97 -39.06
N VAL A 61 -10.68 15.00 -38.64
CA VAL A 61 -11.02 13.82 -39.43
C VAL A 61 -11.98 14.22 -40.56
N ASN A 62 -11.62 13.92 -41.81
CA ASN A 62 -12.51 14.11 -42.95
C ASN A 62 -13.67 13.10 -42.89
N ALA A 63 -14.87 13.57 -42.54
CA ALA A 63 -16.05 12.72 -42.41
C ALA A 63 -16.50 12.05 -43.72
N TYR A 64 -16.05 12.54 -44.88
CA TYR A 64 -16.35 11.96 -46.19
C TYR A 64 -15.34 10.88 -46.62
N ASP A 65 -14.25 10.72 -45.88
CA ASP A 65 -13.28 9.64 -46.07
C ASP A 65 -13.60 8.50 -45.10
N HIS A 66 -14.31 7.48 -45.60
CA HIS A 66 -14.71 6.33 -44.80
C HIS A 66 -13.52 5.59 -44.17
N ALA A 67 -12.39 5.49 -44.87
CA ALA A 67 -11.21 4.82 -44.32
C ALA A 67 -10.61 5.61 -43.15
N ALA A 68 -10.57 6.95 -43.25
CA ALA A 68 -10.11 7.80 -42.17
C ALA A 68 -11.02 7.73 -40.94
N VAL A 69 -12.34 7.69 -41.15
CA VAL A 69 -13.33 7.51 -40.07
C VAL A 69 -13.20 6.14 -39.40
N ASP A 70 -13.02 5.07 -40.18
CA ASP A 70 -12.86 3.72 -39.64
C ASP A 70 -11.60 3.58 -38.78
N VAL A 71 -10.46 4.15 -39.22
CA VAL A 71 -9.22 4.18 -38.42
C VAL A 71 -9.41 4.93 -37.11
N PHE A 72 -10.07 6.10 -37.16
CA PHE A 72 -10.36 6.88 -35.96
C PHE A 72 -11.25 6.09 -34.99
N ASN A 73 -12.34 5.49 -35.47
CA ASN A 73 -13.25 4.71 -34.62
C ASN A 73 -12.57 3.45 -34.06
N ALA A 74 -11.72 2.77 -34.84
CA ALA A 74 -10.96 1.61 -34.37
C ALA A 74 -10.01 1.99 -33.22
N GLU A 75 -9.34 3.13 -33.31
CA GLU A 75 -8.49 3.64 -32.22
C GLU A 75 -9.31 3.92 -30.95
N LYS A 76 -10.51 4.48 -31.08
CA LYS A 76 -11.42 4.70 -29.95
C LYS A 76 -11.80 3.38 -29.27
N VAL A 77 -12.17 2.37 -30.05
CA VAL A 77 -12.49 1.02 -29.52
C VAL A 77 -11.30 0.45 -28.76
N GLN A 78 -10.08 0.61 -29.28
CA GLN A 78 -8.87 0.19 -28.58
C GLN A 78 -8.66 0.96 -27.27
N LEU A 79 -8.86 2.29 -27.27
CA LEU A 79 -8.74 3.10 -26.05
C LEU A 79 -9.75 2.70 -24.97
N GLU A 80 -10.98 2.34 -25.36
CA GLU A 80 -12.01 1.85 -24.44
C GLU A 80 -11.68 0.46 -23.87
N ALA A 81 -11.10 -0.43 -24.70
CA ALA A 81 -10.60 -1.73 -24.26
C ALA A 81 -9.42 -1.57 -23.28
N ASP A 82 -8.44 -0.72 -23.62
CA ASP A 82 -7.28 -0.40 -22.78
C ASP A 82 -7.73 0.17 -21.43
N ARG A 83 -8.70 1.10 -21.43
CA ARG A 83 -9.30 1.66 -20.21
C ARG A 83 -9.93 0.58 -19.34
N SER A 84 -10.73 -0.30 -19.94
CA SER A 84 -11.45 -1.34 -19.22
C SER A 84 -10.50 -2.34 -18.56
N ALA A 85 -9.36 -2.62 -19.18
CA ALA A 85 -8.30 -3.44 -18.59
C ALA A 85 -7.51 -2.71 -17.49
N LEU A 86 -7.25 -1.41 -17.65
CA LEU A 86 -6.44 -0.62 -16.73
C LEU A 86 -7.19 -0.24 -15.45
N MET A 87 -8.48 0.11 -15.54
CA MET A 87 -9.21 0.71 -14.42
C MET A 87 -9.28 -0.16 -13.14
N PRO A 88 -9.49 -1.48 -13.22
CA PRO A 88 -9.46 -2.32 -12.03
C PRO A 88 -8.12 -2.28 -11.26
N ARG A 89 -7.00 -1.99 -11.95
CA ARG A 89 -5.67 -1.85 -11.34
C ARG A 89 -5.52 -0.50 -10.64
N ILE A 90 -6.02 0.56 -11.28
CA ILE A 90 -6.07 1.91 -10.70
C ILE A 90 -6.96 1.95 -9.45
N ASP A 91 -8.12 1.30 -9.50
CA ASP A 91 -9.04 1.21 -8.36
C ASP A 91 -8.41 0.44 -7.20
N ALA A 92 -7.74 -0.67 -7.49
CA ALA A 92 -7.03 -1.45 -6.48
C ALA A 92 -5.91 -0.62 -5.82
N CYS A 93 -5.11 0.09 -6.62
CA CYS A 93 -4.10 0.98 -6.07
C CYS A 93 -4.72 2.11 -5.21
N ASN A 94 -5.80 2.73 -5.69
CA ASN A 94 -6.52 3.75 -4.93
C ASN A 94 -7.05 3.24 -3.58
N ALA A 95 -7.49 1.99 -3.52
CA ALA A 95 -7.90 1.35 -2.27
C ALA A 95 -6.72 1.19 -1.30
N ALA A 96 -5.55 0.75 -1.79
CA ALA A 96 -4.33 0.67 -0.98
C ALA A 96 -3.87 2.05 -0.48
N VAL A 97 -3.81 3.05 -1.37
CA VAL A 97 -3.44 4.44 -1.05
C VAL A 97 -4.37 5.02 0.02
N ALA A 98 -5.68 4.81 -0.09
CA ALA A 98 -6.65 5.34 0.87
C ALA A 98 -6.41 4.86 2.31
N VAL A 99 -5.85 3.66 2.49
CA VAL A 99 -5.52 3.11 3.81
C VAL A 99 -4.12 3.53 4.26
N LEU A 100 -3.17 3.61 3.32
CA LEU A 100 -1.77 3.97 3.61
C LEU A 100 -1.57 5.46 3.89
N THR A 101 -2.39 6.34 3.30
CA THR A 101 -2.32 7.78 3.55
C THR A 101 -2.75 8.06 5.00
N PRO A 102 -1.85 8.63 5.84
CA PRO A 102 -2.20 8.99 7.22
C PRO A 102 -3.39 9.95 7.24
N LYS A 103 -4.35 9.69 8.14
CA LYS A 103 -5.50 10.59 8.38
C LYS A 103 -5.15 11.80 9.24
N ASP A 104 -4.00 11.77 9.91
CA ASP A 104 -3.50 12.84 10.76
C ASP A 104 -2.44 13.65 9.99
N PRO A 105 -2.61 14.97 9.80
CA PRO A 105 -1.65 15.83 9.10
C PRO A 105 -0.29 15.96 9.82
N SER A 106 -0.14 15.52 11.08
CA SER A 106 1.20 15.38 11.71
C SER A 106 1.98 14.16 11.18
N GLY A 107 1.37 13.35 10.31
CA GLY A 107 1.73 11.99 9.98
C GLY A 107 3.09 11.78 9.36
N LEU A 108 3.75 10.70 9.78
CA LEU A 108 4.94 10.16 9.13
C LEU A 108 4.73 10.11 7.62
N GLN A 109 5.63 10.73 6.87
CA GLN A 109 5.68 10.52 5.42
C GLN A 109 5.94 9.05 5.13
N LEU A 110 5.33 8.54 4.06
CA LEU A 110 5.60 7.19 3.61
C LEU A 110 7.08 7.10 3.22
N ALA A 111 7.78 6.17 3.85
CA ALA A 111 9.21 6.01 3.63
C ALA A 111 9.47 5.46 2.22
N THR A 112 10.39 6.10 1.50
CA THR A 112 10.87 5.62 0.20
C THR A 112 12.23 4.94 0.39
N PRO A 113 12.43 3.72 -0.13
CA PRO A 113 13.73 3.09 -0.03
C PRO A 113 14.76 3.82 -0.87
N THR A 114 15.97 3.97 -0.33
CA THR A 114 17.15 4.35 -1.11
C THR A 114 17.46 3.31 -2.19
N ALA A 115 18.27 3.68 -3.20
CA ALA A 115 18.72 2.74 -4.23
C ALA A 115 19.43 1.50 -3.63
N ALA A 116 20.23 1.70 -2.58
CA ALA A 116 20.92 0.61 -1.89
C ALA A 116 19.94 -0.34 -1.16
N GLN A 117 18.93 0.22 -0.48
CA GLN A 117 17.87 -0.60 0.16
C GLN A 117 17.05 -1.36 -0.88
N ARG A 118 16.66 -0.70 -1.97
CA ARG A 118 15.93 -1.34 -3.08
C ARG A 118 16.72 -2.53 -3.64
N LEU A 119 18.01 -2.32 -3.92
CA LEU A 119 18.90 -3.39 -4.40
C LEU A 119 19.03 -4.54 -3.38
N ALA A 120 19.15 -4.23 -2.08
CA ALA A 120 19.21 -5.25 -1.05
C ALA A 120 17.93 -6.10 -0.98
N ILE A 121 16.76 -5.47 -1.07
CA ILE A 121 15.46 -6.15 -1.10
C ILE A 121 15.33 -7.00 -2.36
N ASP A 122 15.67 -6.46 -3.53
CA ASP A 122 15.62 -7.19 -4.80
C ASP A 122 16.57 -8.42 -4.81
N ASN A 123 17.78 -8.28 -4.26
CA ASN A 123 18.72 -9.38 -4.11
C ASN A 123 18.20 -10.45 -3.16
N ALA A 124 17.68 -10.03 -2.01
CA ALA A 124 17.12 -10.95 -1.03
C ALA A 124 15.92 -11.73 -1.58
N ARG A 125 15.01 -11.05 -2.29
CA ARG A 125 13.83 -11.69 -2.91
C ARG A 125 14.24 -12.73 -3.96
N ARG A 126 15.27 -12.46 -4.76
CA ARG A 126 15.79 -13.42 -5.77
C ARG A 126 16.35 -14.70 -5.15
N GLY A 127 16.79 -14.66 -3.88
CA GLY A 127 17.26 -15.83 -3.15
C GLY A 127 16.15 -16.74 -2.62
N ILE A 128 14.89 -16.28 -2.65
CA ILE A 128 13.74 -17.08 -2.19
C ILE A 128 13.31 -18.03 -3.32
N PRO A 129 13.19 -19.35 -3.07
CA PRO A 129 12.79 -20.31 -4.09
C PRO A 129 11.44 -19.97 -4.73
N ALA A 130 11.34 -20.15 -6.05
CA ALA A 130 10.09 -19.94 -6.77
C ALA A 130 8.99 -20.88 -6.23
N GLY A 131 7.78 -20.34 -6.03
CA GLY A 131 6.66 -21.09 -5.45
C GLY A 131 6.75 -21.33 -3.94
N TYR A 132 7.81 -20.88 -3.26
CA TYR A 132 7.91 -20.92 -1.81
C TYR A 132 6.74 -20.17 -1.17
N GLN A 133 6.08 -20.84 -0.24
CA GLN A 133 5.09 -20.24 0.64
C GLN A 133 5.64 -20.31 2.06
N PRO A 134 5.87 -19.17 2.73
CA PRO A 134 6.31 -19.17 4.11
C PRO A 134 5.32 -19.91 5.01
N SER A 135 5.83 -20.72 5.92
CA SER A 135 4.98 -21.38 6.92
C SER A 135 4.20 -20.34 7.73
N SER A 136 2.89 -20.56 7.87
CA SER A 136 2.05 -19.73 8.73
C SER A 136 2.61 -19.72 10.15
N VAL A 137 2.67 -18.54 10.76
CA VAL A 137 3.01 -18.40 12.18
C VAL A 137 1.93 -19.10 13.02
N ARG A 138 2.31 -20.00 13.94
CA ARG A 138 1.34 -20.63 14.84
C ARG A 138 1.05 -19.72 16.03
N LYS A 139 -0.17 -19.80 16.54
CA LYS A 139 -0.58 -19.07 17.75
C LYS A 139 0.34 -19.42 18.93
N GLY A 140 1.08 -18.44 19.44
CA GLY A 140 1.97 -18.59 20.59
C GLY A 140 3.42 -18.89 20.24
N ASP A 141 3.75 -19.11 18.97
CA ASP A 141 5.15 -19.13 18.53
C ASP A 141 5.75 -17.74 18.77
N ARG A 142 7.03 -17.70 19.10
CA ARG A 142 7.76 -16.44 19.02
C ARG A 142 7.80 -16.05 17.54
N GLU A 143 7.25 -14.89 17.17
CA GLU A 143 7.40 -14.30 15.83
C GLU A 143 8.84 -13.81 15.59
N THR A 144 9.82 -14.68 15.83
CA THR A 144 11.20 -14.54 15.39
C THR A 144 11.38 -15.18 14.04
N MET A 145 12.13 -14.51 13.17
CA MET A 145 12.60 -15.10 11.92
C MET A 145 13.56 -16.27 12.22
N PRO A 146 13.32 -17.52 11.74
CA PRO A 146 14.29 -18.63 11.90
C PRO A 146 15.61 -18.35 11.18
N LYS A 147 16.73 -18.92 11.65
CA LYS A 147 18.09 -18.67 11.11
C LYS A 147 18.31 -19.18 9.69
N ASP A 148 17.60 -20.22 9.35
CA ASP A 148 17.65 -21.00 8.13
C ASP A 148 16.46 -20.73 7.20
N ALA A 149 15.55 -19.83 7.59
CA ALA A 149 14.40 -19.46 6.76
C ALA A 149 14.85 -18.82 5.45
N PRO A 150 14.37 -19.28 4.28
CA PRO A 150 14.71 -18.68 2.97
C PRO A 150 14.44 -17.18 2.89
N GLU A 151 13.41 -16.70 3.59
CA GLU A 151 13.02 -15.28 3.64
C GLU A 151 13.84 -14.43 4.64
N ARG A 152 14.80 -15.01 5.37
CA ARG A 152 15.61 -14.26 6.33
C ARG A 152 16.40 -13.11 5.73
N PRO A 153 17.10 -13.25 4.58
CA PRO A 153 17.79 -12.11 3.97
C PRO A 153 16.82 -10.95 3.65
N LEU A 154 15.57 -11.28 3.29
CA LEU A 154 14.54 -10.27 3.02
C LEU A 154 14.10 -9.59 4.32
N TYR A 155 13.90 -10.36 5.38
CA TYR A 155 13.64 -9.83 6.72
C TYR A 155 14.73 -8.84 7.15
N GLU A 156 16.00 -9.20 6.98
CA GLU A 156 17.15 -8.36 7.37
C GLU A 156 17.24 -7.09 6.52
N ALA A 157 17.05 -7.20 5.20
CA ALA A 157 17.02 -6.06 4.29
C ALA A 157 15.87 -5.09 4.61
N LEU A 158 14.70 -5.62 4.99
CA LEU A 158 13.54 -4.82 5.36
C LEU A 158 13.61 -4.29 6.79
N ARG A 159 14.33 -4.94 7.71
CA ARG A 159 14.40 -4.60 9.14
C ARG A 159 15.21 -3.33 9.42
N GLY A 160 16.18 -3.00 8.58
CA GLY A 160 17.02 -1.79 8.64
C GLY A 160 17.30 -1.22 10.04
N ASP A 161 17.40 0.10 10.17
CA ASP A 161 17.55 0.84 11.45
C ASP A 161 16.19 1.20 12.08
N ASN A 162 15.17 0.40 11.76
CA ASN A 162 13.79 0.84 11.74
C ASN A 162 13.15 0.80 13.11
N SER A 163 12.43 1.87 13.43
CA SER A 163 11.44 2.09 14.49
C SER A 163 11.81 3.19 15.48
N ARG A 164 13.08 3.55 15.70
CA ARG A 164 13.38 4.36 16.90
C ARG A 164 13.07 5.86 16.80
N ASN A 165 12.91 6.41 15.59
CA ASN A 165 12.85 7.86 15.37
C ASN A 165 11.46 8.37 14.97
N VAL A 166 10.38 7.75 15.44
CA VAL A 166 9.04 8.32 15.29
C VAL A 166 8.88 9.51 16.26
N PRO A 167 8.57 10.73 15.77
CA PRO A 167 8.28 11.87 16.63
C PRO A 167 7.12 11.58 17.59
N LYS A 168 7.21 12.02 18.85
CA LYS A 168 6.24 11.65 19.91
C LYS A 168 4.85 12.27 19.74
N ASP A 169 4.75 13.33 18.95
CA ASP A 169 3.51 14.00 18.55
C ASP A 169 2.76 13.26 17.43
N VAL A 170 3.39 12.25 16.80
CA VAL A 170 2.72 11.37 15.84
C VAL A 170 1.82 10.38 16.58
N ARG A 171 0.58 10.28 16.11
CA ARG A 171 -0.37 9.28 16.60
C ARG A 171 -0.13 7.94 15.92
N LEU A 172 0.05 6.89 16.72
CA LEU A 172 0.22 5.51 16.28
C LEU A 172 -0.96 4.68 16.77
N ALA A 173 -1.57 3.88 15.89
CA ALA A 173 -2.84 3.19 16.15
C ALA A 173 -3.93 4.10 16.75
N GLY A 174 -3.96 5.37 16.33
CA GLY A 174 -4.91 6.37 16.83
C GLY A 174 -4.60 6.94 18.22
N ALA A 175 -3.48 6.59 18.84
CA ALA A 175 -3.05 7.09 20.17
C ALA A 175 -1.77 7.92 20.08
N ALA A 176 -1.66 8.98 20.89
CA ALA A 176 -0.41 9.73 21.06
C ALA A 176 0.56 8.96 21.97
N ALA A 177 1.85 9.33 21.95
CA ALA A 177 2.82 8.78 22.87
C ALA A 177 2.44 9.14 24.32
N PRO A 178 2.36 8.16 25.25
CA PRO A 178 2.03 8.48 26.64
C PRO A 178 3.20 9.26 27.28
N PRO A 179 2.91 10.33 28.05
CA PRO A 179 3.95 11.16 28.65
C PRO A 179 4.62 10.45 29.82
N ALA A 180 5.80 10.93 30.21
CA ALA A 180 6.51 10.41 31.37
C ALA A 180 5.68 10.57 32.65
N GLY A 181 5.64 9.53 33.48
CA GLY A 181 4.87 9.51 34.73
C GLY A 181 3.38 9.17 34.58
N ALA A 182 2.86 9.06 33.36
CA ALA A 182 1.53 8.51 33.13
C ALA A 182 1.45 7.04 33.60
N PRO A 183 0.27 6.53 33.99
CA PRO A 183 0.10 5.11 34.27
C PRO A 183 0.52 4.23 33.07
N ASP A 184 1.23 3.13 33.34
CA ASP A 184 1.54 2.15 32.30
C ASP A 184 0.30 1.26 32.04
N PRO A 185 -0.29 1.29 30.84
CA PRO A 185 -1.49 0.51 30.55
C PRO A 185 -1.22 -1.01 30.51
N ALA A 186 0.03 -1.44 30.32
CA ALA A 186 0.39 -2.85 30.32
C ALA A 186 0.62 -3.39 31.74
N TYR A 187 1.08 -2.55 32.67
CA TYR A 187 1.44 -2.97 34.03
C TYR A 187 0.73 -2.11 35.09
N PRO A 188 -0.43 -2.56 35.61
CA PRO A 188 -1.20 -1.81 36.61
C PRO A 188 -0.37 -1.41 37.82
N GLY A 189 -0.51 -0.15 38.24
CA GLY A 189 0.26 0.42 39.36
C GLY A 189 1.66 0.92 38.99
N GLN A 190 2.17 0.58 37.80
CA GLN A 190 3.42 1.15 37.28
C GLN A 190 3.17 2.45 36.51
N LYS A 191 4.25 3.20 36.28
CA LYS A 191 4.25 4.46 35.51
C LYS A 191 5.26 4.39 34.38
N ILE A 192 4.99 5.11 33.30
CA ILE A 192 5.93 5.33 32.20
C ILE A 192 7.18 6.03 32.75
N GLY A 193 8.34 5.38 32.55
CA GLY A 193 9.63 5.89 33.02
C GLY A 193 10.12 7.12 32.24
N LYS A 194 11.28 7.65 32.67
CA LYS A 194 11.99 8.77 32.01
C LYS A 194 13.33 8.34 31.43
N THR A 195 13.70 8.89 30.28
CA THR A 195 15.07 8.85 29.75
C THR A 195 15.96 9.78 30.57
N THR A 196 17.27 9.72 30.36
CA THR A 196 18.23 10.64 31.00
C THR A 196 17.95 12.10 30.61
N ALA A 197 17.41 12.33 29.40
CA ALA A 197 16.98 13.65 28.92
C ALA A 197 15.62 14.11 29.48
N GLY A 198 14.93 13.27 30.27
CA GLY A 198 13.64 13.58 30.87
C GLY A 198 12.42 13.15 30.04
N ASP A 199 12.63 12.66 28.82
CA ASP A 199 11.56 12.21 27.92
C ASP A 199 10.88 10.92 28.40
N ALA A 200 9.65 10.68 27.93
CA ALA A 200 8.96 9.43 28.18
C ALA A 200 9.72 8.22 27.60
N LYS A 201 9.96 7.19 28.43
CA LYS A 201 10.51 5.90 28.00
C LYS A 201 9.46 5.06 27.28
N VAL A 202 9.13 5.49 26.06
CA VAL A 202 8.20 4.82 25.15
C VAL A 202 8.86 4.63 23.80
N ALA A 203 8.54 3.54 23.13
CA ALA A 203 9.03 3.22 21.79
C ALA A 203 7.84 2.86 20.89
N PRO A 204 7.91 3.17 19.59
CA PRO A 204 6.94 2.59 18.67
C PRO A 204 7.33 1.12 18.44
N ASP A 205 6.33 0.26 18.40
CA ASP A 205 6.48 -1.17 18.15
C ASP A 205 5.54 -1.60 17.02
N HIS A 206 5.95 -2.61 16.28
CA HIS A 206 5.14 -3.19 15.21
C HIS A 206 3.95 -3.94 15.81
N ILE A 207 2.73 -3.59 15.40
CA ILE A 207 1.50 -4.29 15.80
C ILE A 207 1.51 -5.72 15.24
N VAL A 208 1.74 -5.86 13.94
CA VAL A 208 2.04 -7.12 13.26
C VAL A 208 3.55 -7.15 13.04
N PRO A 209 4.30 -8.04 13.74
CA PRO A 209 5.75 -8.10 13.63
C PRO A 209 6.23 -8.26 12.18
N LEU A 210 7.36 -7.66 11.83
CA LEU A 210 7.92 -7.78 10.46
C LEU A 210 8.12 -9.25 10.04
N ALA A 211 8.47 -10.13 10.98
CA ALA A 211 8.64 -11.56 10.72
C ALA A 211 7.34 -12.28 10.33
N GLU A 212 6.20 -11.72 10.72
CA GLU A 212 4.87 -12.17 10.31
C GLU A 212 4.43 -11.47 9.01
N LEU A 213 4.63 -10.15 8.90
CA LEU A 213 4.26 -9.36 7.72
C LEU A 213 4.81 -9.95 6.42
N ILE A 214 6.10 -10.31 6.37
CA ILE A 214 6.71 -10.84 5.14
C ILE A 214 6.17 -12.22 4.73
N LYS A 215 5.44 -12.88 5.63
CA LYS A 215 4.81 -14.19 5.42
C LYS A 215 3.35 -14.09 5.01
N LEU A 216 2.77 -12.89 5.02
CA LEU A 216 1.39 -12.71 4.57
C LEU A 216 1.27 -13.10 3.09
N PRO A 217 0.21 -13.85 2.72
CA PRO A 217 -0.06 -14.21 1.33
C PRO A 217 0.04 -13.03 0.38
N GLY A 218 0.78 -13.20 -0.72
CA GLY A 218 0.99 -12.17 -1.73
C GLY A 218 2.10 -11.16 -1.42
N PHE A 219 2.65 -11.11 -0.20
CA PHE A 219 3.71 -10.15 0.14
C PHE A 219 4.92 -10.28 -0.80
N LEU A 220 5.35 -11.51 -1.11
CA LEU A 220 6.47 -11.78 -2.02
C LEU A 220 6.22 -11.38 -3.49
N LYS A 221 4.96 -11.09 -3.87
CA LYS A 221 4.59 -10.59 -5.21
C LYS A 221 4.66 -9.06 -5.31
N LEU A 222 4.93 -8.36 -4.22
CA LEU A 222 5.04 -6.91 -4.20
C LEU A 222 6.37 -6.44 -4.83
N THR A 223 6.37 -5.19 -5.29
CA THR A 223 7.62 -4.52 -5.66
C THR A 223 8.47 -4.25 -4.42
N SER A 224 9.77 -4.03 -4.59
CA SER A 224 10.67 -3.74 -3.46
C SER A 224 10.29 -2.45 -2.74
N ASP A 225 9.72 -1.48 -3.46
CA ASP A 225 9.19 -0.25 -2.88
C ASP A 225 7.98 -0.51 -2.01
N GLN A 226 7.03 -1.31 -2.50
CA GLN A 226 5.84 -1.69 -1.74
C GLN A 226 6.19 -2.52 -0.50
N MET A 227 7.14 -3.46 -0.61
CA MET A 227 7.63 -4.24 0.53
C MET A 227 8.24 -3.33 1.61
N TYR A 228 9.08 -2.37 1.21
CA TYR A 228 9.68 -1.41 2.12
C TYR A 228 8.64 -0.48 2.73
N LEU A 229 7.74 0.05 1.92
CA LEU A 229 6.68 0.94 2.39
C LEU A 229 5.81 0.26 3.44
N LEU A 230 5.38 -0.99 3.22
CA LEU A 230 4.58 -1.74 4.18
C LEU A 230 5.33 -2.07 5.46
N SER A 231 6.64 -2.35 5.39
CA SER A 231 7.44 -2.60 6.60
C SER A 231 7.57 -1.38 7.51
N GLN A 232 7.40 -0.18 6.93
CA GLN A 232 7.44 1.12 7.63
C GLN A 232 6.07 1.77 7.81
N ALA A 233 4.98 1.14 7.37
CA ALA A 233 3.68 1.79 7.34
C ALA A 233 3.23 2.20 8.74
N PRO A 234 2.95 3.50 9.02
CA PRO A 234 2.55 3.98 10.34
C PRO A 234 1.33 3.25 10.92
N LEU A 235 0.44 2.76 10.06
CA LEU A 235 -0.74 1.96 10.46
C LEU A 235 -0.38 0.67 11.21
N ASN A 236 0.83 0.14 11.00
CA ASN A 236 1.32 -1.07 11.66
C ASN A 236 2.17 -0.77 12.90
N TYR A 237 2.09 0.44 13.46
CA TYR A 237 2.81 0.79 14.67
C TYR A 237 1.87 1.22 15.79
N ARG A 238 2.30 0.95 17.03
CA ARG A 238 1.67 1.41 18.27
C ARG A 238 2.71 1.96 19.22
N TRP A 239 2.32 2.90 20.09
CA TRP A 239 3.15 3.32 21.20
C TRP A 239 3.13 2.30 22.33
N MET A 240 4.31 1.93 22.83
CA MET A 240 4.47 1.04 23.98
C MET A 240 5.44 1.60 25.01
N SER A 241 5.22 1.27 26.28
CA SER A 241 6.23 1.49 27.30
C SER A 241 7.46 0.66 26.99
N TRP A 242 8.65 1.16 27.34
CA TRP A 242 9.89 0.44 27.12
C TRP A 242 9.88 -0.96 27.77
N THR A 243 9.28 -1.07 28.96
CA THR A 243 9.13 -2.33 29.69
C THR A 243 8.30 -3.33 28.90
N ALA A 244 7.10 -2.93 28.45
CA ALA A 244 6.22 -3.82 27.70
C ALA A 244 6.84 -4.23 26.36
N ASN A 245 7.46 -3.28 25.65
CA ASN A 245 8.12 -3.55 24.36
C ASN A 245 9.27 -4.56 24.50
N THR A 246 10.09 -4.39 25.56
CA THR A 246 11.21 -5.31 25.84
C THR A 246 10.70 -6.70 26.22
N ALA A 247 9.61 -6.78 26.98
CA ALA A 247 9.03 -8.04 27.43
C ALA A 247 8.36 -8.82 26.28
N GLU A 248 7.64 -8.14 25.39
CA GLU A 248 6.95 -8.77 24.25
C GLU A 248 7.94 -9.36 23.23
N ASN A 249 9.08 -8.67 23.00
CA ASN A 249 10.24 -9.20 22.28
C ASN A 249 9.88 -9.77 20.89
N SER A 250 9.17 -8.93 20.10
CA SER A 250 8.68 -9.23 18.75
C SER A 250 7.71 -10.42 18.67
N GLY A 251 6.97 -10.72 19.74
CA GLY A 251 5.88 -11.71 19.72
C GLY A 251 4.52 -11.08 19.95
N SER A 252 3.49 -11.88 20.17
CA SER A 252 2.17 -11.40 20.62
C SER A 252 2.17 -10.96 22.10
N ALA A 253 1.35 -9.95 22.42
CA ALA A 253 1.04 -9.51 23.80
C ALA A 253 0.54 -10.63 24.73
N ALA A 254 0.07 -11.77 24.19
CA ALA A 254 -0.23 -12.96 25.00
C ALA A 254 0.99 -13.50 25.76
N ARG A 255 2.22 -13.24 25.28
CA ARG A 255 3.46 -13.75 25.87
C ARG A 255 3.90 -13.06 27.15
N VAL A 256 3.39 -11.85 27.40
CA VAL A 256 3.69 -11.09 28.62
C VAL A 256 2.66 -11.32 29.72
N LEU A 257 1.76 -12.28 29.53
CA LEU A 257 0.86 -12.76 30.56
C LEU A 257 1.53 -13.84 31.43
N PRO A 258 1.23 -13.90 32.74
CA PRO A 258 0.20 -13.10 33.44
C PRO A 258 0.69 -11.74 33.97
N GLU A 259 1.94 -11.37 33.77
CA GLU A 259 2.56 -10.18 34.37
C GLU A 259 1.93 -8.88 33.86
N ALA A 260 1.48 -8.86 32.61
CA ALA A 260 0.72 -7.76 32.03
C ALA A 260 -0.78 -7.85 32.34
N ASP A 261 -1.46 -6.71 32.28
CA ASP A 261 -2.91 -6.64 32.42
C ASP A 261 -3.63 -7.44 31.33
N ARG A 262 -4.58 -8.29 31.73
CA ARG A 262 -5.32 -9.16 30.80
C ARG A 262 -6.20 -8.38 29.83
N SER A 263 -6.80 -7.26 30.28
CA SER A 263 -7.64 -6.43 29.42
C SER A 263 -6.80 -5.73 28.36
N TRP A 264 -5.63 -5.21 28.75
CA TRP A 264 -4.64 -4.66 27.84
C TRP A 264 -4.17 -5.72 26.82
N ALA A 265 -3.73 -6.90 27.27
CA ALA A 265 -3.29 -7.96 26.37
C ALA A 265 -4.40 -8.37 25.38
N GLY A 266 -5.64 -8.47 25.85
CA GLY A 266 -6.81 -8.74 25.01
C GLY A 266 -7.06 -7.64 23.96
N LYS A 267 -6.84 -6.36 24.30
CA LYS A 267 -6.92 -5.24 23.33
C LYS A 267 -5.80 -5.30 22.31
N GLN A 268 -4.56 -5.63 22.72
CA GLN A 268 -3.43 -5.76 21.80
C GLN A 268 -3.61 -6.91 20.80
N ILE A 269 -4.15 -8.05 21.25
CA ILE A 269 -4.44 -9.18 20.36
C ILE A 269 -5.49 -8.81 19.30
N ARG A 270 -6.55 -8.09 19.71
CA ARG A 270 -7.57 -7.61 18.76
C ARG A 270 -6.97 -6.64 17.75
N LEU A 271 -6.17 -5.68 18.23
CA LEU A 271 -5.46 -4.72 17.37
C LEU A 271 -4.56 -5.45 16.36
N GLN A 272 -3.79 -6.45 16.80
CA GLN A 272 -2.95 -7.26 15.90
C GLN A 272 -3.77 -7.97 14.82
N ASN A 273 -4.92 -8.56 15.19
CA ASN A 273 -5.79 -9.23 14.22
C ASN A 273 -6.41 -8.26 13.20
N GLU A 274 -6.89 -7.12 13.66
CA GLU A 274 -7.47 -6.07 12.80
C GLU A 274 -6.41 -5.51 11.83
N THR A 275 -5.23 -5.16 12.35
CA THR A 275 -4.11 -4.68 11.54
C THR A 275 -3.60 -5.74 10.57
N ARG A 276 -3.55 -7.02 10.95
CA ARG A 276 -3.21 -8.12 10.03
C ARG A 276 -4.17 -8.18 8.85
N ASN A 277 -5.48 -8.09 9.11
CA ASN A 277 -6.49 -8.13 8.05
C ASN A 277 -6.34 -6.91 7.12
N GLN A 278 -6.13 -5.72 7.67
CA GLN A 278 -5.89 -4.50 6.87
C GLN A 278 -4.63 -4.61 6.02
N LEU A 279 -3.52 -5.13 6.57
CA LEU A 279 -2.30 -5.37 5.82
C LEU A 279 -2.51 -6.39 4.70
N GLN A 280 -3.24 -7.47 4.97
CA GLN A 280 -3.59 -8.45 3.96
C GLN A 280 -4.41 -7.83 2.81
N ASP A 281 -5.39 -6.99 3.13
CA ASP A 281 -6.21 -6.28 2.13
C ASP A 281 -5.36 -5.32 1.29
N ILE A 282 -4.44 -4.58 1.92
CA ILE A 282 -3.50 -3.72 1.19
C ILE A 282 -2.62 -4.56 0.25
N ILE A 283 -2.04 -5.67 0.73
CA ILE A 283 -1.22 -6.58 -0.09
C ILE A 283 -2.03 -7.08 -1.29
N ASN A 284 -3.25 -7.56 -1.08
CA ASN A 284 -4.11 -8.05 -2.16
C ASN A 284 -4.38 -6.97 -3.22
N ASN A 285 -4.66 -5.74 -2.77
CA ASN A 285 -4.89 -4.60 -3.65
C ASN A 285 -3.64 -4.20 -4.44
N LEU A 286 -2.46 -4.20 -3.80
CA LEU A 286 -1.19 -3.89 -4.47
C LEU A 286 -0.81 -4.97 -5.49
N VAL A 287 -1.00 -6.26 -5.15
CA VAL A 287 -0.79 -7.36 -6.10
C VAL A 287 -1.70 -7.20 -7.33
N LYS A 288 -2.98 -6.89 -7.12
CA LYS A 288 -3.91 -6.61 -8.22
C LYS A 288 -3.49 -5.38 -9.04
N ALA A 289 -3.05 -4.31 -8.38
CA ALA A 289 -2.54 -3.10 -9.06
C ALA A 289 -1.30 -3.40 -9.93
N ASN A 290 -0.45 -4.32 -9.48
CA ASN A 290 0.73 -4.78 -10.21
C ASN A 290 0.38 -5.71 -11.40
N GLY A 291 -0.88 -6.12 -11.56
CA GLY A 291 -1.34 -6.95 -12.69
C GLY A 291 -1.81 -8.35 -12.31
N GLY A 292 -1.73 -8.75 -11.03
CA GLY A 292 -2.27 -10.02 -10.51
C GLY A 292 -1.46 -11.26 -10.83
#